data_AF-A0A183BN98-F1
#
_entry.id   AF-A0A183BN98-F1
#
_cell.length_a   1.000
_cell.length_b   1.000
_cell.length_c   1.000
_cell.angle_alpha   90.00
_cell.angle_beta   90.00
_cell.angle_gamma   90.00
#
_symmetry.space_group_name_H-M   'P 1'
#
loop_
_entity.id
_entity.type
_entity.pdbx_description
1 polymer ?
#
loop_
_entity_poly.entity_id
_entity_poly.type
_entity_poly.pdbx_seq_one_letter_code
_entity_poly.pdbx_strand_id
1 'polypeptide(L)'
;MLSMADFHDDDGVCAAKRANNETELETLQAKFHFVDLAGSERLKRTGATGDRAKEGISINSDLLALGNVISALGGATKGRVGHVPYRDSKLTRLLQDSLGGNSRTLMIACASPNEPDIAETLSTLNYANRAKNIKNRVVANQQFQQGAGQLIDVANFAYSQEQWEAWNNELNIHLSPKFVVPEEDLFAIPLPPLGAPDDIEAIAKARAQFTKQLERRPKILEAKLKQRLCAADLDRERVLLLEEELNKVKSEMSNQSRENRQLKRKYAALETRVHTYEAELENGRQQIERAKRYIDQEREPEKNARRTLVKLAEMFESPIPTTSNVARLCKKFGNDEDDQKENQI
;
A
#
# COMPACT_ATOMS: atom_id res chain seq x y z
N MET A 1 5.88 -53.39 1.84
CA MET A 1 4.69 -54.23 2.02
C MET A 1 3.75 -53.42 2.91
N LEU A 2 2.52 -53.18 2.45
CA LEU A 2 1.53 -52.30 3.09
C LEU A 2 1.32 -52.65 4.57
N SER A 3 1.08 -51.63 5.41
CA SER A 3 0.25 -51.79 6.62
C SER A 3 -0.85 -50.74 6.60
N MET A 4 -2.08 -51.24 6.52
CA MET A 4 -3.35 -50.56 6.66
C MET A 4 -4.02 -51.20 7.87
N ALA A 5 -4.31 -50.41 8.91
CA ALA A 5 -5.09 -50.68 10.12
C ALA A 5 -4.72 -49.56 11.13
N ASP A 6 -5.57 -48.90 11.89
CA ASP A 6 -7.02 -49.00 12.08
C ASP A 6 -7.51 -47.68 12.72
N PHE A 7 -8.77 -47.38 12.45
CA PHE A 7 -9.59 -46.40 13.16
C PHE A 7 -9.58 -46.65 14.67
N HIS A 8 -9.41 -45.60 15.47
CA HIS A 8 -9.94 -45.49 16.84
C HIS A 8 -10.53 -44.09 17.00
N ASP A 9 -11.83 -44.07 17.30
CA ASP A 9 -12.58 -42.90 17.72
C ASP A 9 -12.07 -42.42 19.08
N ASP A 10 -11.75 -41.14 19.19
CA ASP A 10 -11.47 -40.46 20.46
C ASP A 10 -12.56 -39.40 20.66
N ASP A 11 -13.65 -39.85 21.28
CA ASP A 11 -14.75 -39.02 21.74
C ASP A 11 -14.33 -38.28 23.02
N GLY A 12 -14.28 -36.96 22.92
CA GLY A 12 -14.44 -36.08 24.08
C GLY A 12 -13.31 -35.11 24.29
N VAL A 13 -13.44 -33.91 23.71
CA VAL A 13 -13.19 -32.64 24.41
C VAL A 13 -13.94 -31.50 23.69
N CYS A 14 -14.81 -30.85 24.46
CA CYS A 14 -15.38 -29.52 24.26
C CYS A 14 -16.25 -29.27 23.02
N ALA A 15 -17.47 -29.81 23.10
CA ALA A 15 -18.68 -29.11 22.65
C ALA A 15 -18.82 -27.76 23.39
N ALA A 16 -18.12 -26.75 22.89
CA ALA A 16 -18.36 -25.34 23.19
C ALA A 16 -18.14 -24.52 21.92
N LYS A 17 -18.87 -24.87 20.85
CA LYS A 17 -19.20 -23.91 19.79
C LYS A 17 -20.09 -22.84 20.43
N ARG A 18 -19.47 -21.88 21.11
CA ARG A 18 -20.08 -20.58 21.35
C ARG A 18 -20.44 -20.04 19.97
N ALA A 19 -21.73 -19.93 19.72
CA ALA A 19 -22.27 -19.15 18.64
C ALA A 19 -21.89 -17.68 18.91
N ASN A 20 -20.65 -17.30 18.58
CA ASN A 20 -20.32 -15.91 18.32
C ASN A 20 -20.92 -15.59 16.94
N ASN A 21 -22.23 -15.35 16.92
CA ASN A 21 -22.86 -14.56 15.86
C ASN A 21 -22.45 -13.09 16.06
N GLU A 22 -21.14 -12.82 16.02
CA GLU A 22 -20.67 -11.47 15.70
C GLU A 22 -21.04 -11.28 14.23
N THR A 23 -22.04 -10.44 13.99
CA THR A 23 -22.47 -10.13 12.63
C THR A 23 -21.33 -9.31 12.02
N GLU A 24 -20.41 -10.00 11.32
CA GLU A 24 -19.35 -9.36 10.54
C GLU A 24 -20.04 -8.54 9.45
N LEU A 25 -19.94 -7.20 9.55
CA LEU A 25 -20.47 -6.30 8.55
C LEU A 25 -19.53 -6.33 7.35
N GLU A 26 -20.00 -6.96 6.28
CA GLU A 26 -19.33 -6.99 4.98
C GLU A 26 -19.58 -5.66 4.26
N THR A 27 -18.55 -4.85 4.10
CA THR A 27 -18.62 -3.62 3.30
C THR A 27 -18.23 -3.92 1.86
N LEU A 28 -19.14 -3.64 0.93
CA LEU A 28 -18.88 -3.74 -0.50
C LEU A 28 -18.35 -2.41 -1.05
N GLN A 29 -17.18 -2.43 -1.68
CA GLN A 29 -16.61 -1.25 -2.33
C GLN A 29 -16.62 -1.39 -3.86
N ALA A 30 -17.23 -0.42 -4.54
CA ALA A 30 -17.16 -0.31 -5.99
C ALA A 30 -16.31 0.90 -6.39
N LYS A 31 -15.55 0.76 -7.48
CA LYS A 31 -14.85 1.87 -8.14
C LYS A 31 -15.36 1.95 -9.57
N PHE A 32 -15.75 3.15 -9.99
CA PHE A 32 -16.22 3.42 -11.34
C PHE A 32 -15.34 4.51 -11.95
N HIS A 33 -14.80 4.25 -13.13
CA HIS A 33 -13.94 5.18 -13.85
C HIS A 33 -14.64 5.61 -15.15
N PHE A 34 -14.84 6.91 -15.31
CA PHE A 34 -15.23 7.51 -16.58
C PHE A 34 -14.00 8.21 -17.16
N VAL A 35 -13.51 7.71 -18.29
CA VAL A 35 -12.23 8.13 -18.87
C VAL A 35 -12.49 8.62 -20.27
N ASP A 36 -12.24 9.92 -20.49
CA ASP A 36 -12.26 10.54 -21.81
C ASP A 36 -10.83 10.64 -22.31
N LEU A 37 -10.55 9.99 -23.44
CA LEU A 37 -9.21 9.95 -24.03
C LEU A 37 -9.10 11.00 -25.12
N ALA A 38 -7.94 11.66 -25.18
CA ALA A 38 -7.62 12.56 -26.27
C ALA A 38 -7.53 11.82 -27.62
N GLY A 39 -7.61 12.58 -28.71
CA GLY A 39 -7.54 12.02 -30.06
C GLY A 39 -6.18 11.45 -30.41
N SER A 40 -6.17 10.39 -31.22
CA SER A 40 -4.97 9.69 -31.69
C SER A 40 -4.43 10.24 -33.02
N GLU A 41 -4.84 11.44 -33.43
CA GLU A 41 -4.49 11.98 -34.73
C GLU A 41 -3.00 12.27 -34.87
N ARG A 42 -2.50 12.02 -36.08
CA ARG A 42 -1.09 12.27 -36.41
C ARG A 42 -0.83 13.76 -36.54
N LEU A 43 0.24 14.23 -35.89
CA LEU A 43 0.68 15.62 -35.96
C LEU A 43 0.88 16.14 -37.39
N LYS A 44 1.31 15.28 -38.32
CA LYS A 44 1.46 15.63 -39.75
C LYS A 44 0.15 16.03 -40.41
N ARG A 45 -0.98 15.52 -39.92
CA ARG A 45 -2.32 15.77 -40.46
C ARG A 45 -2.94 17.05 -39.89
N THR A 46 -2.59 17.41 -38.65
CA THR A 46 -3.13 18.60 -37.97
C THR A 46 -2.41 19.88 -38.36
N GLY A 47 -1.17 19.79 -38.89
CA GLY A 47 -0.36 20.96 -39.22
C GLY A 47 -0.02 21.83 -38.02
N ALA A 48 -0.17 21.30 -36.79
CA ALA A 48 0.03 22.05 -35.57
C ALA A 48 1.52 22.40 -35.36
N THR A 49 1.78 23.65 -34.98
CA THR A 49 3.12 24.19 -34.74
C THR A 49 3.28 24.74 -33.32
N GLY A 50 4.52 24.88 -32.85
CA GLY A 50 4.80 25.48 -31.54
C GLY A 50 4.32 24.58 -30.39
N ASP A 51 3.63 25.17 -29.41
CA ASP A 51 3.22 24.45 -28.20
C ASP A 51 2.12 23.40 -28.44
N ARG A 52 1.24 23.62 -29.42
CA ARG A 52 0.26 22.60 -29.85
C ARG A 52 0.93 21.35 -30.40
N ALA A 53 2.11 21.49 -31.03
CA ALA A 53 2.86 20.33 -31.50
C ALA A 53 3.44 19.52 -30.33
N LYS A 54 3.95 20.21 -29.30
CA LYS A 54 4.46 19.56 -28.08
C LYS A 54 3.34 18.82 -27.33
N GLU A 55 2.17 19.43 -27.23
CA GLU A 55 0.98 18.80 -26.65
C GLU A 55 0.57 17.54 -27.43
N GLY A 56 0.46 17.65 -28.76
CA GLY A 56 0.11 16.51 -29.61
C GLY A 56 1.13 15.36 -29.54
N ILE A 57 2.42 15.66 -29.32
CA ILE A 57 3.44 14.63 -29.07
C ILE A 57 3.20 13.93 -27.73
N SER A 58 2.91 14.69 -26.67
CA SER A 58 2.65 14.13 -25.33
C SER A 58 1.40 13.24 -25.33
N ILE A 59 0.32 13.70 -25.96
CA ILE A 59 -0.93 12.93 -26.11
C ILE A 59 -0.65 11.61 -26.82
N ASN A 60 0.05 11.67 -27.96
CA ASN A 60 0.38 10.47 -28.73
C ASN A 60 1.33 9.53 -27.98
N SER A 61 2.20 10.04 -27.11
CA SER A 61 3.05 9.22 -26.24
C SER A 61 2.21 8.38 -25.25
N ASP A 62 1.23 9.00 -24.59
CA ASP A 62 0.35 8.31 -23.63
C ASP A 62 -0.54 7.27 -24.34
N LEU A 63 -1.10 7.60 -25.51
CA LEU A 63 -1.90 6.69 -26.31
C LEU A 63 -1.07 5.54 -26.90
N LEU A 64 0.18 5.79 -27.27
CA LEU A 64 1.11 4.75 -27.71
C LEU A 64 1.43 3.76 -26.58
N ALA A 65 1.72 4.27 -25.38
CA ALA A 65 1.94 3.43 -24.20
C ALA A 65 0.71 2.55 -23.90
N LEU A 66 -0.49 3.12 -23.99
CA LEU A 66 -1.75 2.38 -23.86
C LEU A 66 -1.86 1.28 -24.93
N GLY A 67 -1.50 1.59 -26.18
CA GLY A 67 -1.49 0.62 -27.28
C GLY A 67 -0.51 -0.54 -27.08
N ASN A 68 0.65 -0.27 -26.47
CA ASN A 68 1.65 -1.28 -26.13
C ASN A 68 1.12 -2.23 -25.04
N VAL A 69 0.50 -1.70 -24.00
CA VAL A 69 -0.15 -2.49 -22.94
C VAL A 69 -1.24 -3.39 -23.53
N ILE A 70 -2.11 -2.85 -24.37
CA ILE A 70 -3.18 -3.61 -25.03
C ILE A 70 -2.62 -4.70 -25.94
N SER A 71 -1.54 -4.41 -26.66
CA SER A 71 -0.89 -5.41 -27.53
C SER A 71 -0.25 -6.54 -26.73
N ALA A 72 0.35 -6.23 -25.58
CA ALA A 72 0.93 -7.22 -24.68
C ALA A 72 -0.14 -8.15 -24.08
N LEU A 73 -1.31 -7.60 -23.71
CA LEU A 73 -2.42 -8.34 -23.11
C LEU A 73 -3.29 -9.07 -24.14
N GLY A 74 -3.44 -8.53 -25.35
CA GLY A 74 -4.35 -8.99 -26.39
C GLY A 74 -3.89 -10.22 -27.20
N GLY A 75 -2.77 -10.85 -26.84
CA GLY A 75 -2.42 -12.20 -27.32
C GLY A 75 -1.47 -12.31 -28.51
N ALA A 76 -0.54 -11.36 -28.73
CA ALA A 76 0.47 -11.48 -29.77
C ALA A 76 1.59 -12.52 -29.47
N THR A 77 1.71 -13.01 -28.24
CA THR A 77 2.66 -14.08 -27.88
C THR A 77 2.00 -15.15 -27.03
N LYS A 78 1.44 -16.17 -27.70
CA LYS A 78 1.14 -17.47 -27.08
C LYS A 78 2.45 -18.02 -26.49
N GLY A 79 2.63 -17.95 -25.17
CA GLY A 79 3.64 -18.74 -24.46
C GLY A 79 4.59 -18.04 -23.50
N ARG A 80 4.58 -16.70 -23.39
CA ARG A 80 5.32 -16.00 -22.32
C ARG A 80 4.48 -14.89 -21.72
N VAL A 81 4.14 -15.04 -20.44
CA VAL A 81 3.63 -13.93 -19.61
C VAL A 81 4.79 -12.96 -19.42
N GLY A 82 4.97 -12.07 -20.39
CA GLY A 82 5.96 -11.01 -20.34
C GLY A 82 5.52 -9.90 -19.39
N HIS A 83 6.47 -9.11 -18.91
CA HIS A 83 6.18 -7.88 -18.17
C HIS A 83 5.32 -6.94 -19.04
N VAL A 84 4.16 -6.55 -18.52
CA VAL A 84 3.27 -5.58 -19.18
C VAL A 84 3.72 -4.16 -18.79
N PRO A 85 3.98 -3.26 -19.76
CA PRO A 85 4.64 -1.99 -19.51
C PRO A 85 3.67 -0.90 -19.02
N TYR A 86 2.93 -1.15 -17.93
CA TYR A 86 2.02 -0.14 -17.36
C TYR A 86 2.73 1.14 -16.91
N ARG A 87 4.05 1.06 -16.66
CA ARG A 87 4.85 2.18 -16.13
C ARG A 87 5.24 3.22 -17.18
N ASP A 88 5.05 2.93 -18.46
CA ASP A 88 5.49 3.80 -19.57
C ASP A 88 4.72 5.12 -19.61
N SER A 89 3.49 5.16 -19.07
CA SER A 89 2.72 6.39 -18.91
C SER A 89 1.99 6.44 -17.57
N LYS A 90 1.61 7.64 -17.12
CA LYS A 90 0.74 7.80 -15.94
C LYS A 90 -0.66 7.26 -16.22
N LEU A 91 -1.15 7.42 -17.45
CA LEU A 91 -2.44 6.93 -17.90
C LEU A 91 -2.56 5.41 -17.73
N THR A 92 -1.57 4.66 -18.22
CA THR A 92 -1.57 3.19 -18.14
C THR A 92 -1.44 2.67 -16.70
N ARG A 93 -0.87 3.45 -15.77
CA ARG A 93 -0.84 3.11 -14.34
C ARG A 93 -2.22 3.27 -13.69
N LEU A 94 -2.94 4.32 -14.05
CA LEU A 94 -4.30 4.54 -13.57
C LEU A 94 -5.27 3.48 -14.11
N LEU A 95 -5.07 3.06 -15.36
CA LEU A 95 -5.90 2.05 -16.03
C LEU A 95 -5.45 0.61 -15.79
N GLN A 96 -4.47 0.38 -14.92
CA GLN A 96 -3.91 -0.95 -14.69
C GLN A 96 -4.98 -1.94 -14.18
N ASP A 97 -5.87 -1.50 -13.30
CA ASP A 97 -6.99 -2.33 -12.82
C ASP A 97 -8.01 -2.62 -13.94
N SER A 98 -8.18 -1.69 -14.89
CA SER A 98 -9.09 -1.81 -16.03
C SER A 98 -8.55 -2.72 -17.15
N LEU A 99 -7.22 -2.82 -17.31
CA LEU A 99 -6.60 -3.56 -18.40
C LEU A 99 -5.80 -4.75 -17.84
N GLY A 100 -6.46 -5.90 -17.66
CA GLY A 100 -5.87 -7.12 -17.12
C GLY A 100 -6.00 -7.28 -15.60
N GLY A 101 -6.68 -6.36 -14.92
CA GLY A 101 -6.85 -6.35 -13.45
C GLY A 101 -8.25 -6.73 -12.96
N ASN A 102 -8.60 -6.20 -11.77
CA ASN A 102 -9.88 -6.43 -11.10
C ASN A 102 -10.91 -5.33 -11.43
N SER A 103 -11.36 -5.28 -12.68
CA SER A 103 -12.40 -4.33 -13.09
C SER A 103 -13.21 -4.84 -14.28
N ARG A 104 -14.50 -4.51 -14.32
CA ARG A 104 -15.31 -4.65 -15.53
C ARG A 104 -15.06 -3.44 -16.41
N THR A 105 -14.52 -3.66 -17.60
CA THR A 105 -14.09 -2.58 -18.48
C THR A 105 -14.82 -2.63 -19.81
N LEU A 106 -15.33 -1.47 -20.21
CA LEU A 106 -15.96 -1.23 -21.51
C LEU A 106 -15.11 -0.20 -22.26
N MET A 107 -14.80 -0.49 -23.53
CA MET A 107 -14.16 0.47 -24.42
C MET A 107 -15.14 0.87 -25.51
N ILE A 108 -15.32 2.19 -25.70
CA ILE A 108 -16.11 2.75 -26.79
C ILE A 108 -15.12 3.25 -27.85
N ALA A 109 -15.22 2.70 -29.06
CA ALA A 109 -14.38 3.09 -30.19
C ALA A 109 -15.11 4.15 -31.02
N CYS A 110 -14.64 5.39 -30.98
CA CYS A 110 -15.16 6.47 -31.81
C CYS A 110 -14.42 6.49 -33.14
N ALA A 111 -15.14 6.33 -34.25
CA ALA A 111 -14.57 6.29 -35.58
C ALA A 111 -15.38 7.17 -36.55
N SER A 112 -14.69 7.75 -37.53
CA SER A 112 -15.29 8.61 -38.55
C SER A 112 -15.71 7.78 -39.77
N PRO A 113 -16.91 8.01 -40.34
CA PRO A 113 -17.35 7.36 -41.57
C PRO A 113 -16.78 8.02 -42.84
N ASN A 114 -16.05 9.13 -42.70
CA ASN A 114 -15.58 9.91 -43.85
C ASN A 114 -14.42 9.23 -44.57
N GLU A 115 -14.43 9.29 -45.90
CA GLU A 115 -13.36 8.76 -46.76
C GLU A 115 -11.94 9.22 -46.40
N PRO A 116 -11.66 10.52 -46.12
CA PRO A 116 -10.31 10.97 -45.73
C PRO A 116 -9.84 10.39 -44.39
N ASP A 117 -10.74 9.89 -43.55
CA ASP A 117 -10.43 9.36 -42.22
C ASP A 117 -10.26 7.84 -42.19
N ILE A 118 -10.46 7.13 -43.31
CA ILE A 118 -10.42 5.65 -43.38
C ILE A 118 -9.17 5.07 -42.71
N ALA A 119 -8.00 5.69 -42.90
CA ALA A 119 -6.74 5.23 -42.33
C ALA A 119 -6.73 5.28 -40.78
N GLU A 120 -7.28 6.34 -40.19
CA GLU A 120 -7.40 6.49 -38.73
C GLU A 120 -8.51 5.58 -38.19
N THR A 121 -9.65 5.51 -38.89
CA THR A 121 -10.75 4.59 -38.56
C THR A 121 -10.28 3.14 -38.51
N LEU A 122 -9.50 2.70 -39.50
CA LEU A 122 -8.92 1.35 -39.51
C LEU A 122 -7.97 1.12 -38.33
N SER A 123 -7.21 2.15 -37.95
CA SER A 123 -6.29 2.09 -36.80
C SER A 123 -7.07 1.95 -35.49
N THR A 124 -8.15 2.72 -35.30
CA THR A 124 -9.07 2.61 -34.15
C THR A 124 -9.74 1.24 -34.07
N LEU A 125 -10.22 0.70 -35.19
CA LEU A 125 -10.86 -0.62 -35.23
C LEU A 125 -9.88 -1.75 -34.91
N ASN A 126 -8.66 -1.70 -35.45
CA ASN A 126 -7.60 -2.66 -35.12
C ASN A 126 -7.22 -2.59 -33.64
N TYR A 127 -7.21 -1.38 -33.08
CA TYR A 127 -6.97 -1.16 -31.67
C TYR A 127 -8.05 -1.81 -30.80
N ALA A 128 -9.32 -1.55 -31.11
CA ALA A 128 -10.47 -2.14 -30.43
C ALA A 128 -10.48 -3.68 -30.55
N ASN A 129 -10.12 -4.22 -31.71
CA ASN A 129 -10.04 -5.66 -31.93
C ASN A 129 -8.97 -6.33 -31.02
N ARG A 130 -7.84 -5.67 -30.78
CA ARG A 130 -6.83 -6.15 -29.80
C ARG A 130 -7.34 -6.03 -28.37
N ALA A 131 -7.96 -4.90 -28.02
CA ALA A 131 -8.51 -4.66 -26.68
C ALA A 131 -9.58 -5.68 -26.30
N LYS A 132 -10.41 -6.13 -27.26
CA LYS A 132 -11.42 -7.18 -27.08
C LYS A 132 -10.86 -8.50 -26.54
N ASN A 133 -9.59 -8.80 -26.83
CA ASN A 133 -8.96 -10.07 -26.42
C ASN A 133 -8.38 -10.03 -25.00
N ILE A 134 -8.40 -8.87 -24.33
CA ILE A 134 -7.89 -8.73 -22.97
C ILE A 134 -8.84 -9.44 -21.99
N LYS A 135 -8.25 -10.21 -21.06
CA LYS A 135 -8.99 -10.92 -20.03
C LYS A 135 -8.75 -10.27 -18.67
N ASN A 136 -9.83 -9.79 -18.05
CA ASN A 136 -9.82 -9.28 -16.67
C ASN A 136 -10.29 -10.37 -15.70
N ARG A 137 -9.77 -10.34 -14.47
CA ARG A 137 -10.21 -11.23 -13.39
C ARG A 137 -10.96 -10.40 -12.36
N VAL A 138 -12.29 -10.41 -12.47
CA VAL A 138 -13.17 -9.60 -11.63
C VAL A 138 -13.57 -10.38 -10.38
N VAL A 139 -13.35 -9.79 -9.21
CA VAL A 139 -13.71 -10.29 -7.88
C VAL A 139 -14.40 -9.17 -7.11
N ALA A 140 -15.45 -9.49 -6.36
CA ALA A 140 -16.14 -8.53 -5.51
C ALA A 140 -15.18 -7.96 -4.45
N ASN A 141 -15.11 -6.64 -4.32
CA ASN A 141 -14.29 -6.03 -3.27
C ASN A 141 -15.10 -6.00 -1.98
N GLN A 142 -14.83 -6.98 -1.12
CA GLN A 142 -15.45 -7.15 0.18
C GLN A 142 -14.42 -6.81 1.25
N GLN A 143 -14.77 -5.93 2.19
CA GLN A 143 -13.96 -5.62 3.36
C GLN A 143 -14.73 -6.01 4.63
N PHE A 144 -14.09 -6.80 5.48
CA PHE A 144 -14.61 -7.16 6.79
C PHE A 144 -14.03 -6.18 7.81
N GLN A 145 -14.88 -5.38 8.46
CA GLN A 145 -14.46 -4.49 9.54
C GLN A 145 -14.64 -5.20 10.88
N GLN A 146 -13.54 -5.47 11.59
CA GLN A 146 -13.55 -5.94 12.97
C GLN A 146 -13.31 -4.74 13.91
N GLY A 147 -14.33 -4.35 14.68
CA GLY A 147 -14.21 -3.43 15.82
C GLY A 147 -14.88 -2.06 15.67
N ALA A 148 -15.61 -1.65 16.72
CA ALA A 148 -16.23 -0.35 17.00
C ALA A 148 -17.59 0.01 16.33
N GLY A 149 -17.92 -0.48 15.13
CA GLY A 149 -19.24 -0.19 14.51
C GLY A 149 -20.45 -0.88 15.16
N GLN A 150 -20.22 -1.98 15.89
CA GLN A 150 -21.28 -2.88 16.37
C GLN A 150 -22.19 -2.29 17.47
N LEU A 151 -21.75 -1.30 18.26
CA LEU A 151 -22.58 -0.73 19.33
C LEU A 151 -23.57 0.33 18.82
N ILE A 152 -23.32 0.94 17.66
CA ILE A 152 -24.11 2.07 17.16
C ILE A 152 -25.25 1.59 16.24
N ASP A 153 -25.06 0.50 15.48
CA ASP A 153 -26.10 0.01 14.55
C ASP A 153 -27.26 -0.74 15.24
N VAL A 154 -27.05 -1.36 16.41
CA VAL A 154 -28.14 -2.06 17.13
C VAL A 154 -29.18 -1.07 17.67
N ALA A 155 -28.74 0.09 18.16
CA ALA A 155 -29.63 1.17 18.59
C ALA A 155 -30.37 1.83 17.42
N ASN A 156 -29.70 1.97 16.26
CA ASN A 156 -30.25 2.60 15.07
C ASN A 156 -31.22 1.70 14.27
N PHE A 157 -31.02 0.37 14.29
CA PHE A 157 -31.95 -0.58 13.67
C PHE A 157 -33.31 -0.60 14.39
N ALA A 158 -33.30 -0.52 15.73
CA ALA A 158 -34.53 -0.44 16.52
C ALA A 158 -35.31 0.86 16.26
N TYR A 159 -34.61 1.99 16.17
CA TYR A 159 -35.24 3.31 15.91
C TYR A 159 -35.84 3.42 14.51
N SER A 160 -35.18 2.84 13.49
CA SER A 160 -35.69 2.80 12.11
C SER A 160 -36.90 1.86 11.94
N GLN A 161 -37.00 0.78 12.72
CA GLN A 161 -38.06 -0.21 12.54
C GLN A 161 -39.39 0.28 13.13
N GLU A 162 -39.36 0.87 14.32
CA GLU A 162 -40.58 1.36 15.01
C GLU A 162 -41.23 2.54 14.26
N GLN A 163 -40.42 3.50 13.79
CA GLN A 163 -40.90 4.61 12.96
C GLN A 163 -41.47 4.13 11.62
N TRP A 164 -40.84 3.14 11.00
CA TRP A 164 -41.32 2.58 9.75
C TRP A 164 -42.62 1.80 9.92
N GLU A 165 -42.78 1.04 11.02
CA GLU A 165 -44.02 0.31 11.32
C GLU A 165 -45.18 1.27 11.63
N ALA A 166 -44.93 2.33 12.40
CA ALA A 166 -45.91 3.39 12.67
C ALA A 166 -46.41 4.05 11.37
N TRP A 167 -45.48 4.34 10.45
CA TRP A 167 -45.78 4.94 9.15
C TRP A 167 -46.53 3.98 8.21
N ASN A 168 -46.16 2.70 8.19
CA ASN A 168 -46.81 1.66 7.37
C ASN A 168 -48.28 1.46 7.79
N ASN A 169 -48.54 1.62 9.09
CA ASN A 169 -49.88 1.59 9.68
C ASN A 169 -50.68 2.86 9.37
N GLU A 170 -50.06 4.05 9.43
CA GLU A 170 -50.72 5.33 9.11
C GLU A 170 -51.23 5.38 7.66
N LEU A 171 -50.45 4.82 6.72
CA LEU A 171 -50.83 4.81 5.30
C LEU A 171 -51.53 3.53 4.83
N ASN A 172 -51.63 2.51 5.69
CA ASN A 172 -52.27 1.22 5.45
C ASN A 172 -51.73 0.48 4.20
N ILE A 173 -50.40 0.40 4.04
CA ILE A 173 -49.74 -0.14 2.83
C ILE A 173 -49.07 -1.51 3.09
N HIS A 174 -48.85 -1.90 4.36
CA HIS A 174 -48.23 -3.18 4.77
C HIS A 174 -47.03 -3.60 3.91
N LEU A 175 -46.11 -2.67 3.63
CA LEU A 175 -44.83 -2.96 2.97
C LEU A 175 -43.92 -3.74 3.91
N SER A 176 -42.78 -4.25 3.45
CA SER A 176 -41.74 -4.86 4.30
C SER A 176 -40.57 -3.89 4.52
N PRO A 177 -39.80 -3.97 5.63
CA PRO A 177 -38.70 -3.04 5.88
C PRO A 177 -37.58 -3.11 4.83
N LYS A 178 -37.49 -4.25 4.13
CA LYS A 178 -36.51 -4.55 3.07
C LYS A 178 -37.07 -4.30 1.66
N PHE A 179 -38.04 -3.40 1.51
CA PHE A 179 -38.75 -3.17 0.24
C PHE A 179 -37.83 -2.59 -0.86
N VAL A 180 -37.14 -3.48 -1.58
CA VAL A 180 -36.51 -3.20 -2.86
C VAL A 180 -37.53 -3.56 -3.93
N VAL A 181 -38.33 -2.59 -4.38
CA VAL A 181 -39.05 -2.76 -5.65
C VAL A 181 -38.09 -2.37 -6.75
N PRO A 182 -37.75 -3.27 -7.69
CA PRO A 182 -37.08 -2.88 -8.92
C PRO A 182 -37.87 -1.70 -9.52
N GLU A 183 -37.21 -0.60 -9.89
CA GLU A 183 -37.89 0.58 -10.45
C GLU A 183 -38.85 0.21 -11.60
N GLU A 184 -38.54 -0.88 -12.30
CA GLU A 184 -39.28 -1.45 -13.41
C GLU A 184 -40.68 -2.00 -13.04
N ASP A 185 -40.86 -2.56 -11.83
CA ASP A 185 -42.14 -3.16 -11.39
C ASP A 185 -43.16 -2.14 -10.87
N LEU A 186 -42.73 -0.90 -10.57
CA LEU A 186 -43.65 0.17 -10.16
C LEU A 186 -44.45 0.75 -11.35
N PHE A 187 -43.96 0.52 -12.57
CA PHE A 187 -44.49 1.08 -13.82
C PHE A 187 -44.94 0.01 -14.84
N ALA A 188 -44.54 -1.24 -14.69
CA ALA A 188 -44.97 -2.32 -15.58
C ALA A 188 -46.41 -2.78 -15.26
N ILE A 189 -47.30 -2.73 -16.26
CA ILE A 189 -48.68 -3.22 -16.15
C ILE A 189 -48.92 -4.26 -17.24
N PRO A 190 -49.24 -5.52 -16.90
CA PRO A 190 -49.86 -6.42 -17.86
C PRO A 190 -51.30 -5.95 -18.11
N LEU A 191 -51.61 -5.53 -19.34
CA LEU A 191 -53.00 -5.27 -19.69
C LEU A 191 -53.78 -6.59 -19.71
N PRO A 192 -55.02 -6.63 -19.17
CA PRO A 192 -55.89 -7.78 -19.40
C PRO A 192 -56.16 -7.90 -20.91
N PRO A 193 -56.20 -9.13 -21.46
CA PRO A 193 -56.49 -9.32 -22.88
C PRO A 193 -57.91 -8.81 -23.17
N LEU A 194 -58.01 -7.77 -24.01
CA LEU A 194 -59.29 -7.33 -24.54
C LEU A 194 -59.79 -8.38 -25.53
N GLY A 195 -60.79 -9.16 -25.14
CA GLY A 195 -61.39 -10.17 -26.00
C GLY A 195 -62.06 -9.57 -27.23
N ALA A 196 -62.84 -8.48 -27.06
CA ALA A 196 -63.50 -7.75 -28.14
C ALA A 196 -63.58 -6.23 -27.83
N PRO A 197 -63.51 -5.35 -28.85
CA PRO A 197 -63.46 -3.89 -28.66
C PRO A 197 -64.72 -3.26 -28.02
N ASP A 198 -65.85 -3.98 -27.97
CA ASP A 198 -67.14 -3.48 -27.47
C ASP A 198 -67.54 -4.03 -26.09
N ASP A 199 -66.64 -4.71 -25.37
CA ASP A 199 -66.92 -5.26 -24.05
C ASP A 199 -66.83 -4.17 -22.95
N ILE A 200 -67.93 -3.44 -22.80
CA ILE A 200 -68.09 -2.33 -21.84
C ILE A 200 -67.77 -2.76 -20.40
N GLU A 201 -68.05 -4.01 -20.04
CA GLU A 201 -67.80 -4.52 -18.69
C GLU A 201 -66.31 -4.78 -18.44
N ALA A 202 -65.60 -5.33 -19.43
CA ALA A 202 -64.16 -5.49 -19.38
C ALA A 202 -63.44 -4.12 -19.31
N ILE A 203 -63.91 -3.13 -20.08
CA ILE A 203 -63.40 -1.76 -20.07
C ILE A 203 -63.66 -1.10 -18.70
N ALA A 204 -64.84 -1.28 -18.11
CA ALA A 204 -65.17 -0.73 -16.80
C ALA A 204 -64.32 -1.35 -15.67
N LYS A 205 -64.08 -2.67 -15.71
CA LYS A 205 -63.19 -3.38 -14.77
C LYS A 205 -61.75 -2.91 -14.91
N ALA A 206 -61.25 -2.78 -16.14
CA ALA A 206 -59.92 -2.22 -16.40
C ALA A 206 -59.81 -0.79 -15.87
N ARG A 207 -60.81 0.07 -16.14
CA ARG A 207 -60.83 1.45 -15.63
C ARG A 207 -60.81 1.49 -14.11
N ALA A 208 -61.61 0.68 -13.43
CA ALA A 208 -61.63 0.60 -11.96
C ALA A 208 -60.27 0.12 -11.39
N GLN A 209 -59.63 -0.85 -12.04
CA GLN A 209 -58.28 -1.28 -11.68
C GLN A 209 -57.24 -0.16 -11.87
N PHE A 210 -57.29 0.56 -12.99
CA PHE A 210 -56.41 1.70 -13.24
C PHE A 210 -56.62 2.84 -12.24
N THR A 211 -57.86 3.19 -11.90
CA THR A 211 -58.17 4.22 -10.90
C THR A 211 -57.63 3.85 -9.53
N LYS A 212 -57.85 2.59 -9.08
CA LYS A 212 -57.34 2.10 -7.80
C LYS A 212 -55.81 2.06 -7.74
N GLN A 213 -55.14 1.82 -8.87
CA GLN A 213 -53.68 1.89 -8.96
C GLN A 213 -53.16 3.33 -8.94
N LEU A 214 -53.81 4.25 -9.65
CA LEU A 214 -53.47 5.67 -9.66
C LEU A 214 -53.55 6.29 -8.26
N GLU A 215 -54.53 5.88 -7.45
CA GLU A 215 -54.66 6.31 -6.05
C GLU A 215 -53.56 5.77 -5.11
N ARG A 216 -52.95 4.62 -5.44
CA ARG A 216 -51.88 4.01 -4.62
C ARG A 216 -50.49 4.58 -4.91
N ARG A 217 -50.25 5.02 -6.14
CA ARG A 217 -48.95 5.57 -6.60
C ARG A 217 -48.41 6.75 -5.77
N PRO A 218 -49.18 7.82 -5.48
CA PRO A 218 -48.65 8.95 -4.71
C PRO A 218 -48.26 8.53 -3.29
N LYS A 219 -48.99 7.60 -2.68
CA LYS A 219 -48.69 7.10 -1.33
C LYS A 219 -47.39 6.29 -1.29
N ILE A 220 -47.12 5.48 -2.32
CA ILE A 220 -45.86 4.73 -2.46
C ILE A 220 -44.68 5.68 -2.79
N LEU A 221 -44.92 6.76 -3.52
CA LEU A 221 -43.87 7.73 -3.81
C LEU A 221 -43.53 8.56 -2.55
N GLU A 222 -44.55 9.01 -1.82
CA GLU A 222 -44.40 9.71 -0.54
C GLU A 222 -43.67 8.84 0.49
N ALA A 223 -43.98 7.54 0.52
CA ALA A 223 -43.26 6.53 1.28
C ALA A 223 -41.76 6.53 1.02
N LYS A 224 -41.39 6.38 -0.26
CA LYS A 224 -40.01 6.29 -0.68
C LYS A 224 -39.26 7.59 -0.40
N LEU A 225 -39.93 8.73 -0.53
CA LEU A 225 -39.34 10.03 -0.24
C LEU A 225 -39.05 10.19 1.26
N LYS A 226 -40.01 9.85 2.12
CA LYS A 226 -39.85 9.91 3.59
C LYS A 226 -38.78 8.93 4.08
N GLN A 227 -38.74 7.72 3.52
CA GLN A 227 -37.68 6.75 3.82
C GLN A 227 -36.28 7.29 3.47
N ARG A 228 -36.14 7.91 2.29
CA ARG A 228 -34.88 8.54 1.87
C ARG A 228 -34.48 9.71 2.77
N LEU A 229 -35.44 10.49 3.25
CA LEU A 229 -35.18 11.61 4.15
C LEU A 229 -34.67 11.13 5.51
N CYS A 230 -35.34 10.14 6.12
CA CYS A 230 -34.91 9.52 7.37
C CYS A 230 -33.49 8.91 7.27
N ALA A 231 -33.18 8.24 6.16
CA ALA A 231 -31.83 7.73 5.91
C ALA A 231 -30.78 8.85 5.81
N ALA A 232 -31.11 9.97 5.17
CA ALA A 232 -30.21 11.12 5.05
C ALA A 232 -29.96 11.82 6.40
N ASP A 233 -30.97 11.89 7.29
CA ASP A 233 -30.82 12.46 8.63
C ASP A 233 -29.91 11.60 9.51
N LEU A 234 -30.04 10.27 9.44
CA LEU A 234 -29.14 9.33 10.12
C LEU A 234 -27.70 9.45 9.59
N ASP A 235 -27.53 9.60 8.29
CA ASP A 235 -26.21 9.81 7.69
C ASP A 235 -25.56 11.13 8.12
N ARG A 236 -26.37 12.18 8.35
CA ARG A 236 -25.87 13.46 8.89
C ARG A 236 -25.36 13.32 10.33
N GLU A 237 -26.09 12.62 11.20
CA GLU A 237 -25.63 12.38 12.58
C GLU A 237 -24.35 11.54 12.62
N ARG A 238 -24.22 10.55 11.74
CA ARG A 238 -22.99 9.76 11.57
C ARG A 238 -21.78 10.64 11.22
N VAL A 239 -21.95 11.58 10.28
CA VAL A 239 -20.87 12.49 9.89
C VAL A 239 -20.41 13.35 11.06
N LEU A 240 -21.33 13.84 11.90
CA LEU A 240 -20.99 14.67 13.07
C LEU A 240 -20.16 13.90 14.10
N LEU A 241 -20.53 12.64 14.39
CA LEU A 241 -19.77 11.80 15.32
C LEU A 241 -18.36 11.50 14.79
N LEU A 242 -18.24 11.19 13.48
CA LEU A 242 -16.95 10.95 12.85
C LEU A 242 -16.06 12.21 12.84
N GLU A 243 -16.64 13.39 12.68
CA GLU A 243 -15.91 14.66 12.76
C GLU A 243 -15.34 14.89 14.18
N GLU A 244 -16.09 14.54 15.22
CA GLU A 244 -15.62 14.62 16.60
C GLU A 244 -14.46 13.65 16.88
N GLU A 245 -14.59 12.39 16.43
CA GLU A 245 -13.50 11.40 16.53
C GLU A 245 -12.25 11.85 15.77
N LEU A 246 -12.42 12.41 14.57
CA LEU A 246 -11.31 12.95 13.78
C LEU A 246 -10.60 14.09 14.52
N ASN A 247 -11.34 14.96 15.20
CA ASN A 247 -10.76 16.05 15.99
C ASN A 247 -9.98 15.53 17.19
N LYS A 248 -10.49 14.47 17.85
CA LYS A 248 -9.77 13.81 18.95
C LYS A 248 -8.45 13.20 18.47
N VAL A 249 -8.47 12.42 17.39
CA VAL A 249 -7.26 11.81 16.80
C VAL A 249 -6.24 12.88 16.37
N LYS A 250 -6.70 13.99 15.77
CA LYS A 250 -5.83 15.13 15.42
C LYS A 250 -5.14 15.72 16.65
N SER A 251 -5.86 15.86 17.76
CA SER A 251 -5.29 16.39 19.01
C SER A 251 -4.23 15.44 19.60
N GLU A 252 -4.47 14.13 19.57
CA GLU A 252 -3.54 13.11 20.03
C GLU A 252 -2.26 13.07 19.17
N MET A 253 -2.41 13.13 17.85
CA MET A 253 -1.28 13.18 16.90
C MET A 253 -0.40 14.44 17.11
N SER A 254 -1.02 15.58 17.44
CA SER A 254 -0.30 16.82 17.78
C SER A 254 0.51 16.67 19.07
N ASN A 255 -0.07 16.03 20.10
CA ASN A 255 0.60 15.76 21.37
C ASN A 255 1.78 14.79 21.18
N GLN A 256 1.57 13.66 20.49
CA GLN A 256 2.66 12.72 20.17
C GLN A 256 3.76 13.37 19.33
N SER A 257 3.41 14.26 18.40
CA SER A 257 4.40 15.01 17.62
C SER A 257 5.24 15.94 18.48
N ARG A 258 4.66 16.55 19.53
CA ARG A 258 5.39 17.35 20.51
C ARG A 258 6.34 16.48 21.35
N GLU A 259 5.87 15.33 21.84
CA GLU A 259 6.71 14.39 22.60
C GLU A 259 7.88 13.86 21.77
N ASN A 260 7.63 13.45 20.53
CA ASN A 260 8.69 13.02 19.61
C ASN A 260 9.73 14.12 19.37
N ARG A 261 9.30 15.38 19.27
CA ARG A 261 10.21 16.51 19.13
C ARG A 261 11.06 16.72 20.39
N GLN A 262 10.48 16.52 21.58
CA GLN A 262 11.23 16.57 22.84
C GLN A 262 12.22 15.41 22.97
N LEU A 263 11.81 14.19 22.65
CA LEU A 263 12.69 13.02 22.66
C LEU A 263 13.87 13.21 21.70
N LYS A 264 13.64 13.70 20.48
CA LYS A 264 14.71 13.99 19.52
C LYS A 264 15.74 14.98 20.06
N ARG A 265 15.29 16.02 20.78
CA ARG A 265 16.21 16.98 21.43
C ARG A 265 17.03 16.33 22.54
N LYS A 266 16.41 15.49 23.37
CA LYS A 266 17.12 14.74 24.42
C LYS A 266 18.15 13.77 23.81
N TYR A 267 17.79 13.10 22.73
CA TYR A 267 18.69 12.19 22.01
C TYR A 267 19.92 12.93 21.46
N ALA A 268 19.72 14.05 20.77
CA ALA A 268 20.83 14.86 20.25
C ALA A 268 21.76 15.40 21.35
N ALA A 269 21.21 15.79 22.50
CA ALA A 269 22.00 16.19 23.66
C ALA A 269 22.83 15.04 24.24
N LEU A 270 22.25 13.84 24.31
CA LEU A 270 22.96 12.63 24.73
C LEU A 270 24.07 12.25 23.75
N GLU A 271 23.81 12.32 22.45
CA GLU A 271 24.78 12.04 21.38
C GLU A 271 26.01 12.96 21.50
N THR A 272 25.78 14.24 21.77
CA THR A 272 26.87 15.20 22.03
C THR A 272 27.69 14.81 23.26
N ARG A 273 27.04 14.34 24.33
CA ARG A 273 27.73 13.88 25.55
C ARG A 273 28.55 12.61 25.33
N VAL A 274 28.06 11.70 24.50
CA VAL A 274 28.80 10.48 24.13
C VAL A 274 30.09 10.88 23.41
N HIS A 275 30.03 11.78 22.43
CA HIS A 275 31.23 12.27 21.75
C HIS A 275 32.23 12.96 22.68
N THR A 276 31.77 13.72 23.69
CA THR A 276 32.69 14.30 24.67
C THR A 276 33.40 13.24 25.51
N TYR A 277 32.68 12.20 25.96
CA TYR A 277 33.28 11.11 26.72
C TYR A 277 34.24 10.26 25.86
N GLU A 278 33.92 10.03 24.59
CA GLU A 278 34.81 9.35 23.65
C GLU A 278 36.12 10.13 23.46
N ALA A 279 36.05 11.45 23.32
CA ALA A 279 37.24 12.30 23.22
C ALA A 279 38.10 12.28 24.50
N GLU A 280 37.47 12.30 25.67
CA GLU A 280 38.17 12.19 26.97
C GLU A 280 38.88 10.83 27.11
N LEU A 281 38.21 9.74 26.75
CA LEU A 281 38.78 8.40 26.76
C LEU A 281 39.98 8.27 25.80
N GLU A 282 39.89 8.86 24.61
CA GLU A 282 40.98 8.86 23.64
C GLU A 282 42.19 9.65 24.15
N ASN A 283 41.97 10.80 24.77
CA ASN A 283 43.04 11.57 25.40
C ASN A 283 43.71 10.78 26.54
N GLY A 284 42.91 10.11 27.38
CA GLY A 284 43.40 9.21 28.43
C GLY A 284 44.25 8.06 27.88
N ARG A 285 43.81 7.42 26.78
CA ARG A 285 44.59 6.37 26.09
C ARG A 285 45.94 6.88 25.60
N GLN A 286 45.97 8.07 24.99
CA GLN A 286 47.21 8.67 24.50
C GLN A 286 48.19 8.98 25.65
N GLN A 287 47.70 9.42 26.80
CA GLN A 287 48.54 9.65 27.99
C GLN A 287 49.15 8.35 28.51
N ILE A 288 48.35 7.28 28.61
CA ILE A 288 48.84 5.95 29.01
C ILE A 288 49.91 5.44 28.03
N GLU A 289 49.69 5.61 26.72
CA GLU A 289 50.63 5.19 25.69
C GLU A 289 51.95 5.95 25.77
N ARG A 290 51.91 7.27 26.04
CA ARG A 290 53.12 8.08 26.29
C ARG A 290 53.86 7.61 27.54
N ALA A 291 53.15 7.36 28.64
CA ALA A 291 53.74 6.87 29.88
C ALA A 291 54.39 5.49 29.70
N LYS A 292 53.75 4.58 28.95
CA LYS A 292 54.35 3.28 28.58
C LYS A 292 55.66 3.45 27.83
N ARG A 293 55.70 4.29 26.79
CA ARG A 293 56.93 4.57 26.04
C ARG A 293 58.04 5.13 26.91
N TYR A 294 57.72 6.01 27.85
CA TYR A 294 58.69 6.54 28.79
C TYR A 294 59.27 5.45 29.71
N ILE A 295 58.41 4.59 30.28
CA ILE A 295 58.84 3.45 31.10
C ILE A 295 59.70 2.47 30.30
N ASP A 296 59.35 2.20 29.04
CA ASP A 296 60.14 1.33 28.17
C ASP A 296 61.52 1.91 27.87
N GLN A 297 61.61 3.23 27.64
CA GLN A 297 62.90 3.92 27.45
C GLN A 297 63.79 3.84 28.70
N GLU A 298 63.24 4.02 29.90
CA GLU A 298 64.02 3.86 31.14
C GLU A 298 64.47 2.42 31.37
N ARG A 299 63.70 1.42 30.93
CA ARG A 299 64.06 -0.01 31.05
C ARG A 299 65.04 -0.50 29.99
N GLU A 300 65.24 0.21 28.87
CA GLU A 300 66.18 -0.21 27.83
C GLU A 300 67.64 -0.32 28.27
N PRO A 301 68.24 0.63 29.02
CA PRO A 301 69.61 0.46 29.50
C PRO A 301 69.74 -0.77 30.41
N GLU A 302 68.75 -1.05 31.27
CA GLU A 302 68.75 -2.24 32.14
C GLU A 302 68.65 -3.54 31.33
N LYS A 303 67.76 -3.58 30.32
CA LYS A 303 67.64 -4.73 29.41
C LYS A 303 68.91 -4.92 28.57
N ASN A 304 69.53 -3.84 28.10
CA ASN A 304 70.79 -3.91 27.37
C ASN A 304 71.91 -4.44 28.28
N ALA A 305 72.03 -3.94 29.51
CA ALA A 305 72.99 -4.45 30.49
C ALA A 305 72.79 -5.95 30.76
N ARG A 306 71.53 -6.41 30.97
CA ARG A 306 71.21 -7.83 31.11
C ARG A 306 71.62 -8.65 29.89
N ARG A 307 71.33 -8.18 28.66
CA ARG A 307 71.74 -8.86 27.42
C ARG A 307 73.26 -8.98 27.34
N THR A 308 74.00 -7.95 27.71
CA THR A 308 75.46 -7.96 27.71
C THR A 308 76.01 -8.94 28.74
N LEU A 309 75.44 -8.98 29.95
CA LEU A 309 75.81 -9.92 31.00
C LEU A 309 75.54 -11.38 30.60
N VAL A 310 74.39 -11.67 29.99
CA VAL A 310 74.09 -13.01 29.47
C VAL A 310 75.09 -13.43 28.39
N LYS A 311 75.39 -12.54 27.43
CA LYS A 311 76.43 -12.81 26.41
C LYS A 311 77.81 -13.06 27.03
N LEU A 312 78.18 -12.30 28.06
CA LEU A 312 79.42 -12.53 28.81
C LEU A 312 79.40 -13.90 29.50
N ALA A 313 78.32 -14.25 30.19
CA ALA A 313 78.19 -15.55 30.84
C ALA A 313 78.30 -16.72 29.84
N GLU A 314 77.63 -16.64 28.69
CA GLU A 314 77.75 -17.63 27.59
C GLU A 314 79.19 -17.75 27.07
N MET A 315 79.95 -16.64 27.03
CA MET A 315 81.36 -16.66 26.64
C MET A 315 82.27 -17.35 27.67
N PHE A 316 81.91 -17.33 28.96
CA PHE A 316 82.66 -17.97 30.05
C PHE A 316 82.23 -19.42 30.33
N GLU A 317 81.06 -19.85 29.85
CA GLU A 317 80.62 -21.25 29.88
C GLU A 317 81.21 -22.11 28.73
N SER A 318 81.88 -21.51 27.75
CA SER A 318 82.72 -22.26 26.82
C SER A 318 83.97 -22.81 27.53
N PRO A 319 84.30 -24.12 27.39
CA PRO A 319 85.37 -24.71 28.19
C PRO A 319 86.73 -24.10 27.81
N ILE A 320 87.34 -23.45 28.81
CA ILE A 320 88.74 -22.99 28.88
C ILE A 320 89.00 -21.59 28.26
N PRO A 321 89.27 -20.55 29.08
CA PRO A 321 89.79 -19.28 28.57
C PRO A 321 91.21 -19.48 28.05
N THR A 322 91.38 -19.55 26.74
CA THR A 322 92.70 -19.43 26.12
C THR A 322 93.15 -17.97 26.15
N THR A 323 94.45 -17.73 26.32
CA THR A 323 95.10 -16.39 26.32
C THR A 323 94.71 -15.50 25.12
N SER A 324 94.23 -16.10 24.02
CA SER A 324 93.65 -15.42 22.86
C SER A 324 92.36 -14.64 23.15
N ASN A 325 91.52 -15.11 24.08
CA ASN A 325 90.25 -14.46 24.41
C ASN A 325 90.46 -13.19 25.26
N VAL A 326 91.45 -13.22 26.17
CA VAL A 326 91.84 -12.06 26.97
C VAL A 326 92.42 -10.95 26.08
N ALA A 327 93.24 -11.29 25.08
CA ALA A 327 93.80 -10.32 24.13
C ALA A 327 92.73 -9.65 23.24
N ARG A 328 91.67 -10.38 22.84
CA ARG A 328 90.52 -9.79 22.12
C ARG A 328 89.70 -8.86 23.00
N LEU A 329 89.54 -9.17 24.29
CA LEU A 329 88.84 -8.34 25.27
C LEU A 329 89.57 -7.00 25.50
N CYS A 330 90.89 -7.02 25.70
CA CYS A 330 91.68 -5.78 25.84
C CYS A 330 91.62 -4.90 24.57
N LYS A 331 91.57 -5.51 23.37
CA LYS A 331 91.50 -4.75 22.12
C LYS A 331 90.12 -4.16 21.82
N LYS A 332 89.04 -4.74 22.39
CA LYS A 332 87.66 -4.33 22.11
C LYS A 332 87.11 -3.32 23.13
N PHE A 333 87.60 -3.35 24.37
CA PHE A 333 87.19 -2.43 25.44
C PHE A 333 88.29 -1.44 25.86
N GLY A 334 89.50 -1.54 25.31
CA GLY A 334 90.60 -0.60 25.58
C GLY A 334 90.62 0.65 24.69
N ASN A 335 89.69 0.77 23.73
CA ASN A 335 89.63 1.90 22.79
C ASN A 335 88.46 2.86 23.07
N ASP A 336 87.61 2.60 24.08
CA ASP A 336 86.40 3.39 24.31
C ASP A 336 86.61 4.60 25.24
N GLU A 337 87.84 4.87 25.71
CA GLU A 337 88.13 6.07 26.53
C GLU A 337 88.37 7.35 25.69
N ASP A 338 88.54 7.27 24.37
CA ASP A 338 88.83 8.45 23.53
C ASP A 338 87.60 9.11 22.88
N ASP A 339 86.42 8.47 22.85
CA ASP A 339 85.24 8.98 22.12
C ASP A 339 84.22 9.74 22.99
N GLN A 340 84.50 10.01 24.27
CA GLN A 340 83.58 10.78 25.14
C GLN A 340 83.73 12.32 25.05
N LYS A 341 84.47 12.85 24.06
CA LYS A 341 84.64 14.29 23.85
C LYS A 341 84.06 14.82 22.54
N GLU A 342 82.90 14.34 22.08
CA GLU A 342 82.20 15.00 20.97
C GLU A 342 80.69 14.73 21.03
N ASN A 343 79.97 15.48 21.88
CA ASN A 343 78.61 15.96 21.65
C ASN A 343 78.05 16.67 22.91
N GLN A 344 78.50 17.89 23.12
CA GLN A 344 77.71 18.92 23.80
C GLN A 344 77.74 20.17 22.92
N ILE A 345 76.73 20.34 22.05
CA ILE A 345 76.13 21.63 21.65
C ILE A 345 74.65 21.39 21.41
#